data_AF-A0A061BG76-F1
#
_entry.id   AF-A0A061BG76-F1
#
_cell.length_a   1.000
_cell.length_b   1.000
_cell.length_c   1.000
_cell.angle_alpha   90.00
_cell.angle_beta   90.00
_cell.angle_gamma   90.00
#
_symmetry.space_group_name_H-M   'P 1'
#
loop_
_entity.id
_entity.type
_entity.pdbx_description
1 polymer ?
#
loop_
_entity_poly.entity_id
_entity_poly.type
_entity_poly.pdbx_seq_one_letter_code
_entity_poly.pdbx_strand_id
1 'polypeptide(L)'
;MSAEQLPARIDLLKAAFGDAASKFEENLNEAAKVHFEAYKFKLERQKPVYKARAELASKVPQFWYNSLQNCGPMAQFIDPVDEDALKHLKEVSIEHGEDVREFEVKFTFGKNPYFKESVLSKKLTLTAPSSVTPKPEPAAPYDLEATTYLASATPISWTSADHDLTKKAPRSLATDKEEFDEFEGPGSFFNWFKEEGEDITTMGESLLEWYGHATEYAAGLAAVHDDSDDQGFDFDDDFDESEDEDPKKEIDLSDEEKRPKKKQRK
;
A
#
# COMPACT_ATOMS: atom_id res chain seq x y z
N MET A 1 13.98 -12.24 30.80
CA MET A 1 15.21 -11.98 30.03
C MET A 1 15.27 -10.47 29.84
N SER A 2 16.38 -9.82 30.18
CA SER A 2 16.53 -8.38 29.98
C SER A 2 16.48 -8.12 28.48
N ALA A 3 15.54 -7.31 28.00
CA ALA A 3 15.58 -6.83 26.63
C ALA A 3 16.91 -6.09 26.48
N GLU A 4 17.79 -6.62 25.64
CA GLU A 4 19.06 -5.98 25.32
C GLU A 4 18.70 -4.67 24.59
N GLN A 5 18.94 -3.53 25.23
CA GLN A 5 18.67 -2.23 24.61
C GLN A 5 19.49 -2.16 23.32
N LEU A 6 18.79 -2.04 22.19
CA LEU A 6 19.45 -1.83 20.91
C LEU A 6 20.36 -0.60 21.01
N PRO A 7 21.60 -0.67 20.48
CA PRO A 7 22.52 0.44 20.57
C PRO A 7 21.94 1.66 19.85
N ALA A 8 22.08 2.84 20.47
CA ALA A 8 21.64 4.07 19.84
C ALA A 8 22.36 4.29 18.50
N ARG A 9 21.68 4.86 17.50
CA ARG A 9 22.26 5.11 16.18
C ARG A 9 23.62 5.80 16.26
N ILE A 10 23.75 6.81 17.11
CA ILE A 10 24.99 7.55 17.30
C ILE A 10 26.15 6.68 17.81
N ASP A 11 25.89 5.64 18.59
CA ASP A 11 26.94 4.75 19.10
C ASP A 11 27.43 3.80 18.00
N LEU A 12 26.52 3.33 17.13
CA LEU A 12 26.88 2.60 15.92
C LEU A 12 27.71 3.47 14.96
N LEU A 13 27.31 4.73 14.77
CA LEU A 13 28.06 5.67 13.94
C LEU A 13 29.44 5.97 14.53
N LYS A 14 29.57 6.13 15.86
CA LYS A 14 30.88 6.31 16.51
C LYS A 14 31.78 5.10 16.30
N ALA A 15 31.24 3.89 16.43
CA ALA A 15 31.99 2.67 16.19
C ALA A 15 32.47 2.55 14.73
N ALA A 16 31.64 2.96 13.76
CA ALA A 16 31.96 2.86 12.33
C ALA A 16 32.84 4.01 11.80
N PHE A 17 32.61 5.24 12.26
CA PHE A 17 33.13 6.47 11.64
C PHE A 17 33.99 7.33 12.56
N GLY A 18 34.17 6.93 13.82
CA GLY A 18 35.01 7.65 14.79
C GLY A 18 34.60 9.12 14.93
N ASP A 19 35.56 10.03 14.78
CA ASP A 19 35.36 11.48 14.91
C ASP A 19 34.38 12.07 13.88
N ALA A 20 34.12 11.37 12.77
CA ALA A 20 33.17 11.82 11.76
C ALA A 20 31.71 11.51 12.11
N ALA A 21 31.45 10.66 13.12
CA ALA A 21 30.11 10.16 13.46
C ALA A 21 29.06 11.26 13.65
N SER A 22 29.41 12.35 14.33
CA SER A 22 28.48 13.47 14.56
C SER A 22 28.04 14.15 13.25
N LYS A 23 28.94 14.27 12.26
CA LYS A 23 28.59 14.85 10.96
C LYS A 23 27.69 13.93 10.14
N PHE A 24 27.90 12.62 10.24
CA PHE A 24 27.01 11.64 9.61
C PHE A 24 25.62 11.61 10.28
N GLU A 25 25.56 11.70 11.61
CA GLU A 25 24.30 11.82 12.35
C GLU A 25 23.51 13.07 11.92
N GLU A 26 24.18 14.22 11.82
CA GLU A 26 23.56 15.46 11.31
C GLU A 26 23.07 15.31 9.87
N ASN A 27 23.87 14.70 8.99
CA ASN A 27 23.48 14.47 7.61
C ASN A 27 22.26 13.53 7.49
N LEU A 28 22.22 12.45 8.29
CA LEU A 28 21.08 11.53 8.34
C LEU A 28 19.82 12.23 8.84
N ASN A 29 19.94 13.08 9.86
CA ASN A 29 18.81 13.89 10.36
C ASN A 29 18.28 14.85 9.29
N GLU A 30 19.16 15.51 8.54
CA GLU A 30 18.75 16.40 7.45
C GLU A 30 18.09 15.62 6.31
N ALA A 31 18.61 14.44 5.96
CA ALA A 31 17.99 13.57 4.96
C ALA A 31 16.58 13.13 5.37
N ALA A 32 16.39 12.70 6.62
CA ALA A 32 15.08 12.34 7.17
C ALA A 32 14.10 13.52 7.13
N LYS A 33 14.57 14.71 7.52
CA LYS A 33 13.77 15.94 7.47
C LYS A 33 13.33 16.29 6.05
N VAL A 34 14.24 16.27 5.07
CA VAL A 34 13.90 16.54 3.66
C VAL A 34 12.89 15.52 3.14
N HIS A 35 13.06 14.23 3.48
CA HIS A 35 12.11 13.19 3.10
C HIS A 35 10.71 13.44 3.70
N PHE A 36 10.65 13.80 4.99
CA PHE A 36 9.40 14.13 5.67
C PHE A 36 8.71 15.36 5.06
N GLU A 37 9.45 16.42 4.75
CA GLU A 37 8.90 17.62 4.10
C GLU A 37 8.39 17.34 2.69
N ALA A 38 9.11 16.51 1.93
CA ALA A 38 8.69 16.06 0.60
C ALA A 38 7.40 15.22 0.68
N TYR A 39 7.31 14.32 1.66
CA TYR A 39 6.10 13.51 1.90
C TYR A 39 4.90 14.40 2.28
N LYS A 40 5.09 15.36 3.20
CA LYS A 40 4.06 16.34 3.54
C LYS A 40 3.58 17.12 2.32
N PHE A 41 4.51 17.59 1.49
CA PHE A 41 4.18 18.27 0.24
C PHE A 41 3.40 17.37 -0.72
N LYS A 42 3.80 16.10 -0.89
CA LYS A 42 3.10 15.10 -1.70
C LYS A 42 1.63 14.97 -1.28
N LEU A 43 1.36 14.80 0.01
CA LEU A 43 0.00 14.66 0.54
C LEU A 43 -0.87 15.88 0.23
N GLU A 44 -0.36 17.10 0.43
CA GLU A 44 -1.11 18.32 0.10
C GLU A 44 -1.45 18.42 -1.39
N ARG A 45 -0.56 17.95 -2.27
CA ARG A 45 -0.82 17.90 -3.72
C ARG A 45 -1.79 16.80 -4.12
N GLN A 46 -1.82 15.70 -3.38
CA GLN A 46 -2.75 14.59 -3.63
C GLN A 46 -4.19 14.91 -3.20
N LYS A 47 -4.41 15.76 -2.19
CA LYS A 47 -5.76 16.15 -1.72
C LYS A 47 -6.74 16.53 -2.85
N PRO A 48 -6.45 17.49 -3.75
CA PRO A 48 -7.37 17.83 -4.84
C PRO A 48 -7.54 16.69 -5.85
N VAL A 49 -6.52 15.85 -6.06
CA VAL A 49 -6.57 14.69 -6.96
C VAL A 49 -7.52 13.63 -6.42
N TYR A 50 -7.40 13.27 -5.14
CA TYR A 50 -8.29 12.29 -4.51
C TYR A 50 -9.71 12.81 -4.32
N LYS A 51 -9.90 14.12 -4.13
CA LYS A 51 -11.24 14.73 -4.20
C LYS A 51 -11.87 14.53 -5.58
N ALA A 52 -11.13 14.81 -6.66
CA ALA A 52 -11.63 14.58 -8.02
C ALA A 52 -11.91 13.09 -8.28
N ARG A 53 -11.06 12.18 -7.76
CA ARG A 53 -11.32 10.73 -7.81
C ARG A 53 -12.60 10.36 -7.09
N ALA A 54 -12.88 10.90 -5.90
CA ALA A 54 -14.10 10.62 -5.15
C ALA A 54 -15.36 11.03 -5.94
N GLU A 55 -15.31 12.20 -6.60
CA GLU A 55 -16.40 12.66 -7.49
C GLU A 55 -16.64 11.70 -8.68
N LEU A 56 -15.57 11.13 -9.26
CA LEU A 56 -15.67 10.12 -10.32
C LEU A 56 -16.19 8.78 -9.77
N ALA A 57 -15.62 8.30 -8.67
CA ALA A 57 -15.97 7.05 -8.01
C ALA A 57 -17.45 7.01 -7.61
N SER A 58 -18.03 8.14 -7.19
CA SER A 58 -19.46 8.24 -6.84
C SER A 58 -20.42 7.85 -7.97
N LYS A 59 -19.97 7.89 -9.23
CA LYS A 59 -20.75 7.53 -10.42
C LYS A 59 -20.61 6.06 -10.80
N VAL A 60 -19.69 5.34 -10.17
CA VAL A 60 -19.39 3.93 -10.45
C VAL A 60 -20.01 3.07 -9.34
N PRO A 61 -21.00 2.21 -9.64
CA PRO A 61 -21.59 1.32 -8.66
C PRO A 61 -20.53 0.45 -7.97
N GLN A 62 -20.60 0.34 -6.64
CA GLN A 62 -19.74 -0.52 -5.83
C GLN A 62 -18.22 -0.29 -6.01
N PHE A 63 -17.81 0.89 -6.50
CA PHE A 63 -16.40 1.23 -6.74
C PHE A 63 -15.48 0.83 -5.59
N TRP A 64 -15.80 1.26 -4.36
CA TRP A 64 -14.94 1.03 -3.19
C TRP A 64 -14.93 -0.41 -2.72
N TYR A 65 -16.07 -1.11 -2.81
CA TYR A 65 -16.12 -2.53 -2.50
C TYR A 65 -15.26 -3.34 -3.46
N ASN A 66 -15.44 -3.14 -4.78
CA ASN A 66 -14.64 -3.81 -5.79
C ASN A 66 -13.15 -3.46 -5.63
N SER A 67 -12.85 -2.20 -5.33
CA SER A 67 -11.48 -1.75 -5.05
C SER A 67 -10.85 -2.46 -3.86
N LEU A 68 -11.58 -2.68 -2.76
CA LEU A 68 -11.03 -3.38 -1.60
C LEU A 68 -10.87 -4.88 -1.88
N GLN A 69 -11.87 -5.50 -2.49
CA GLN A 69 -11.88 -6.93 -2.79
C GLN A 69 -10.82 -7.34 -3.82
N ASN A 70 -10.49 -6.45 -4.76
CA ASN A 70 -9.48 -6.72 -5.79
C ASN A 70 -8.04 -6.41 -5.34
N CYS A 71 -7.85 -5.91 -4.11
CA CYS A 71 -6.52 -5.67 -3.54
C CYS A 71 -6.17 -6.83 -2.60
N GLY A 72 -5.17 -7.64 -2.95
CA GLY A 72 -4.80 -8.84 -2.19
C GLY A 72 -4.66 -8.61 -0.68
N PRO A 73 -3.81 -7.64 -0.25
CA PRO A 73 -3.66 -7.29 1.16
C PRO A 73 -4.95 -6.85 1.87
N MET A 74 -5.91 -6.26 1.15
CA MET A 74 -7.18 -5.83 1.75
C MET A 74 -8.27 -6.90 1.71
N ALA A 75 -8.27 -7.74 0.68
CA ALA A 75 -9.26 -8.77 0.45
C ALA A 75 -9.29 -9.81 1.58
N GLN A 76 -8.14 -10.12 2.16
CA GLN A 76 -8.06 -11.04 3.31
C GLN A 76 -8.84 -10.56 4.53
N PHE A 77 -9.06 -9.25 4.69
CA PHE A 77 -9.81 -8.66 5.81
C PHE A 77 -11.32 -8.61 5.56
N ILE A 78 -11.80 -9.06 4.40
CA ILE A 78 -13.21 -9.08 4.05
C ILE A 78 -13.73 -10.51 4.18
N ASP A 79 -14.47 -10.77 5.25
CA ASP A 79 -15.17 -12.04 5.40
C ASP A 79 -16.43 -12.06 4.52
N PRO A 80 -16.89 -13.23 4.02
CA PRO A 80 -18.14 -13.35 3.29
C PRO A 80 -19.36 -12.70 3.97
N VAL A 81 -19.39 -12.63 5.32
CA VAL A 81 -20.49 -11.95 6.05
C VAL A 81 -20.50 -10.43 5.86
N ASP A 82 -19.37 -9.83 5.47
CA ASP A 82 -19.19 -8.38 5.32
C ASP A 82 -19.61 -7.85 3.96
N GLU A 83 -19.58 -8.69 2.92
CA GLU A 83 -19.68 -8.25 1.54
C GLU A 83 -20.92 -7.38 1.27
N ASP A 84 -22.08 -7.78 1.77
CA ASP A 84 -23.32 -7.05 1.53
C ASP A 84 -23.28 -5.67 2.21
N ALA A 85 -22.77 -5.58 3.44
CA ALA A 85 -22.58 -4.30 4.12
C ALA A 85 -21.58 -3.40 3.37
N LEU A 86 -20.46 -3.96 2.89
CA LEU A 86 -19.45 -3.21 2.13
C LEU A 86 -19.95 -2.77 0.75
N LYS A 87 -20.89 -3.49 0.12
CA LYS A 87 -21.56 -3.03 -1.12
C LYS A 87 -22.36 -1.73 -0.93
N HIS A 88 -22.69 -1.36 0.32
CA HIS A 88 -23.29 -0.06 0.64
C HIS A 88 -22.27 1.08 0.79
N LEU A 89 -20.96 0.82 0.73
CA LEU A 89 -19.90 1.82 0.81
C LEU A 89 -19.96 2.79 -0.38
N LYS A 90 -20.00 4.08 -0.09
CA LYS A 90 -20.15 5.16 -1.08
C LYS A 90 -18.89 5.97 -1.26
N GLU A 91 -18.15 6.18 -0.17
CA GLU A 91 -16.93 6.97 -0.19
C GLU A 91 -15.94 6.43 0.84
N VAL A 92 -14.66 6.46 0.49
CA VAL A 92 -13.56 6.33 1.45
C VAL A 92 -12.69 7.56 1.34
N SER A 93 -12.31 8.12 2.48
CA SER A 93 -11.38 9.23 2.56
C SER A 93 -10.36 8.97 3.65
N ILE A 94 -9.09 9.28 3.36
CA ILE A 94 -8.02 9.31 4.35
C ILE A 94 -7.58 10.75 4.55
N GLU A 95 -7.66 11.22 5.78
CA GLU A 95 -7.24 12.57 6.17
C GLU A 95 -6.07 12.47 7.14
N HIS A 96 -4.94 13.07 6.77
CA HIS A 96 -3.80 13.20 7.66
C HIS A 96 -4.00 14.34 8.66
N GLY A 97 -3.46 14.15 9.88
CA GLY A 97 -3.48 15.12 10.95
C GLY A 97 -2.50 16.29 10.75
N GLU A 98 -2.23 17.02 11.83
CA GLU A 98 -1.18 18.05 11.84
C GLU A 98 0.20 17.41 11.61
N ASP A 99 0.43 16.28 12.27
CA ASP A 99 1.50 15.35 11.94
C ASP A 99 1.02 14.42 10.82
N VAL A 100 1.79 14.36 9.73
CA VAL A 100 1.45 13.58 8.53
C VAL A 100 1.49 12.07 8.74
N ARG A 101 2.05 11.61 9.84
CA ARG A 101 2.06 10.19 10.21
C ARG A 101 0.74 9.78 10.86
N GLU A 102 0.02 10.72 11.46
CA GLU A 102 -1.30 10.47 12.01
C GLU A 102 -2.36 10.64 10.92
N PHE A 103 -3.34 9.74 10.90
CA PHE A 103 -4.40 9.80 9.90
C PHE A 103 -5.71 9.20 10.41
N GLU A 104 -6.81 9.65 9.81
CA GLU A 104 -8.14 9.11 10.02
C GLU A 104 -8.66 8.52 8.72
N VAL A 105 -9.00 7.23 8.73
CA VAL A 105 -9.71 6.59 7.63
C VAL A 105 -11.21 6.72 7.90
N LYS A 106 -11.96 7.25 6.94
CA LYS A 106 -13.43 7.41 7.02
C LYS A 106 -14.09 6.64 5.89
N PHE A 107 -15.05 5.81 6.26
CA PHE A 107 -15.87 5.00 5.38
C PHE A 107 -17.30 5.54 5.42
N THR A 108 -17.76 6.14 4.34
CA THR A 108 -19.12 6.69 4.22
C THR A 108 -20.02 5.66 3.56
N PHE A 109 -21.05 5.23 4.27
CA PHE A 109 -22.04 4.26 3.82
C PHE A 109 -23.35 4.94 3.43
N GLY A 110 -23.99 4.39 2.41
CA GLY A 110 -25.41 4.65 2.18
C GLY A 110 -26.27 3.98 3.25
N LYS A 111 -27.59 4.25 3.20
CA LYS A 111 -28.55 3.52 4.02
C LYS A 111 -28.37 2.02 3.78
N ASN A 112 -28.19 1.28 4.87
CA ASN A 112 -27.94 -0.15 4.87
C ASN A 112 -28.72 -0.81 6.03
N PRO A 113 -28.95 -2.14 6.01
CA PRO A 113 -29.70 -2.82 7.05
C PRO A 113 -28.87 -3.12 8.31
N TYR A 114 -27.54 -3.02 8.26
CA TYR A 114 -26.65 -3.57 9.28
C TYR A 114 -26.45 -2.65 10.50
N PHE A 115 -26.17 -1.38 10.27
CA PHE A 115 -25.86 -0.40 11.30
C PHE A 115 -26.45 0.97 10.97
N LYS A 116 -26.47 1.87 11.96
CA LYS A 116 -27.16 3.17 11.86
C LYS A 116 -26.27 4.27 11.31
N GLU A 117 -24.97 4.14 11.52
CA GLU A 117 -23.97 5.15 11.22
C GLU A 117 -23.84 5.31 9.70
N SER A 118 -23.78 6.57 9.25
CA SER A 118 -23.49 6.89 7.84
C SER A 118 -22.00 7.00 7.56
N VAL A 119 -21.20 7.22 8.60
CA VAL A 119 -19.74 7.29 8.51
C VAL A 119 -19.17 6.45 9.64
N LEU A 120 -18.32 5.49 9.30
CA LEU A 120 -17.45 4.81 10.26
C LEU A 120 -16.05 5.35 10.08
N SER A 121 -15.42 5.80 11.15
CA SER A 121 -14.03 6.27 11.11
C SER A 121 -13.14 5.56 12.11
N LYS A 122 -11.85 5.50 11.79
CA LYS A 122 -10.80 4.98 12.65
C LYS A 122 -9.58 5.87 12.57
N LYS A 123 -9.07 6.32 13.73
CA LYS A 123 -7.86 7.14 13.83
C LYS A 123 -6.66 6.30 14.18
N LEU A 124 -5.53 6.62 13.56
CA LEU A 124 -4.21 6.14 13.90
C LEU A 124 -3.35 7.32 14.35
N THR A 125 -2.71 7.17 15.50
CA THR A 125 -1.96 8.28 16.15
C THR A 125 -0.60 7.81 16.62
N LEU A 126 0.38 8.71 16.70
CA LEU A 126 1.71 8.40 17.26
C LEU A 126 1.66 8.20 18.79
N THR A 127 0.58 8.67 19.42
CA THR A 127 0.40 8.50 20.87
C THR A 127 -0.14 7.11 21.17
N ALA A 128 0.70 6.27 21.77
CA ALA A 128 0.27 4.97 22.26
C ALA A 128 -0.83 5.11 23.34
N PRO A 129 -1.91 4.32 23.27
CA PRO A 129 -2.95 4.33 24.30
C PRO A 129 -2.40 3.75 25.61
N SER A 130 -3.10 4.04 26.71
CA SER A 130 -2.68 3.63 28.06
C SER A 130 -2.61 2.10 28.26
N SER A 131 -3.24 1.33 27.38
CA SER A 131 -3.19 -0.14 27.39
C SER A 131 -1.83 -0.69 26.95
N VAL A 132 -1.06 0.06 26.16
CA VAL A 132 0.26 -0.37 25.68
C VAL A 132 1.27 -0.24 26.81
N THR A 133 1.83 -1.37 27.25
CA THR A 133 2.83 -1.44 28.31
C THR A 133 3.98 -2.39 27.91
N PRO A 134 5.25 -1.99 28.07
CA PRO A 134 5.72 -0.67 28.53
C PRO A 134 5.36 0.44 27.54
N LYS A 135 5.27 1.69 28.03
CA LYS A 135 4.99 2.82 27.16
C LYS A 135 6.16 2.98 26.18
N PRO A 136 5.90 3.03 24.85
CA PRO A 136 6.95 3.17 23.86
C PRO A 136 7.65 4.51 24.00
N GLU A 137 8.90 4.56 23.55
CA GLU A 137 9.62 5.82 23.43
C GLU A 137 8.93 6.73 22.42
N PRO A 138 8.98 8.06 22.62
CA PRO A 138 8.44 9.00 21.63
C PRO A 138 9.10 8.77 20.26
N ALA A 139 8.27 8.76 19.21
CA ALA A 139 8.75 8.68 17.84
C ALA A 139 9.83 9.73 17.56
N ALA A 140 10.87 9.35 16.83
CA ALA A 140 11.91 10.27 16.41
C ALA A 140 11.30 11.39 15.53
N PRO A 141 11.86 12.62 15.58
CA PRO A 141 11.46 13.68 14.66
C PRO A 141 11.70 13.24 13.21
N TYR A 142 10.72 13.51 12.35
CA TYR A 142 10.78 13.24 10.90
C TYR A 142 10.88 11.77 10.48
N ASP A 143 10.80 10.83 11.43
CA ASP A 143 10.72 9.40 11.12
C ASP A 143 9.32 9.07 10.60
N LEU A 144 9.18 8.91 9.29
CA LEU A 144 7.92 8.57 8.62
C LEU A 144 7.45 7.14 8.92
N GLU A 145 8.37 6.25 9.30
CA GLU A 145 8.10 4.85 9.62
C GLU A 145 7.80 4.66 11.11
N ALA A 146 7.61 5.77 11.84
CA ALA A 146 7.26 5.72 13.25
C ALA A 146 5.92 5.00 13.43
N THR A 147 5.91 4.04 14.37
CA THR A 147 4.71 3.25 14.69
C THR A 147 3.54 4.15 15.05
N THR A 148 2.40 3.88 14.43
CA THR A 148 1.12 4.47 14.78
C THR A 148 0.25 3.45 15.52
N TYR A 149 -0.63 3.95 16.36
CA TYR A 149 -1.49 3.14 17.21
C TYR A 149 -2.95 3.38 16.85
N LEU A 150 -3.72 2.31 16.83
CA LEU A 150 -5.17 2.32 16.73
C LEU A 150 -5.75 3.08 17.93
N ALA A 151 -6.34 4.23 17.63
CA ALA A 151 -6.95 5.12 18.61
C ALA A 151 -8.47 5.11 18.43
N SER A 152 -9.11 6.27 18.60
CA SER A 152 -10.57 6.41 18.56
C SER A 152 -11.18 5.87 17.27
N ALA A 153 -12.27 5.12 17.42
CA ALA A 153 -13.09 4.63 16.32
C ALA A 153 -14.54 5.07 16.50
N THR A 154 -15.32 5.08 15.41
CA THR A 154 -16.78 5.21 15.49
C THR A 154 -17.38 3.92 16.06
N PRO A 155 -18.11 3.97 17.19
CA PRO A 155 -18.83 2.81 17.69
C PRO A 155 -19.93 2.39 16.72
N ILE A 156 -20.03 1.10 16.42
CA ILE A 156 -21.03 0.58 15.47
C ILE A 156 -22.31 0.20 16.22
N SER A 157 -23.42 0.83 15.85
CA SER A 157 -24.75 0.52 16.40
C SER A 157 -25.47 -0.46 15.49
N TRP A 158 -25.16 -1.75 15.64
CA TRP A 158 -25.85 -2.83 14.91
C TRP A 158 -27.37 -2.77 15.12
N THR A 159 -28.14 -2.95 14.04
CA THR A 159 -29.61 -2.84 14.09
C THR A 159 -30.28 -4.08 14.71
N SER A 160 -29.60 -5.23 14.71
CA SER A 160 -30.02 -6.48 15.37
C SER A 160 -28.81 -7.35 15.72
N ALA A 161 -29.01 -8.39 16.54
CA ALA A 161 -27.96 -9.37 16.82
C ALA A 161 -27.53 -10.14 15.55
N ASP A 162 -28.46 -10.40 14.64
CA ASP A 162 -28.18 -11.05 13.35
C ASP A 162 -27.47 -10.14 12.35
N HIS A 163 -27.35 -8.85 12.64
CA HIS A 163 -26.59 -7.91 11.82
C HIS A 163 -25.22 -7.59 12.43
N ASP A 164 -24.90 -8.12 13.61
CA ASP A 164 -23.60 -7.94 14.25
C ASP A 164 -22.54 -8.84 13.57
N LEU A 165 -21.92 -8.29 12.52
CA LEU A 165 -20.96 -9.01 11.66
C LEU A 165 -19.73 -9.48 12.43
N THR A 166 -19.30 -8.68 13.42
CA THR A 166 -18.17 -9.01 14.29
C THR A 166 -18.44 -10.20 15.22
N LYS A 167 -19.71 -10.55 15.46
CA LYS A 167 -20.05 -11.79 16.18
C LYS A 167 -20.19 -13.00 15.25
N LYS A 168 -20.55 -12.76 13.99
CA LYS A 168 -20.66 -13.82 12.98
C LYS A 168 -19.29 -14.31 12.52
N ALA A 169 -18.37 -13.37 12.33
CA ALA A 169 -16.97 -13.63 12.02
C ALA A 169 -16.09 -12.89 13.05
N PRO A 170 -15.90 -13.47 14.25
CA PRO A 170 -15.00 -12.89 15.24
C PRO A 170 -13.56 -12.90 14.72
N ARG A 171 -12.77 -11.93 15.16
CA ARG A 171 -11.34 -11.90 14.85
C ARG A 171 -10.59 -12.86 15.77
N SER A 172 -9.73 -13.68 15.15
CA SER A 172 -8.66 -14.41 15.84
C SER A 172 -7.33 -13.84 15.39
N LEU A 173 -6.29 -13.88 16.23
CA LEU A 173 -4.93 -13.57 15.81
C LEU A 173 -4.17 -14.88 15.60
N ALA A 174 -3.30 -14.93 14.59
CA ALA A 174 -2.46 -16.11 14.35
C ALA A 174 -1.56 -16.43 15.56
N THR A 175 -1.17 -15.42 16.32
CA THR A 175 -0.40 -15.56 17.58
C THR A 175 -1.16 -16.25 18.70
N ASP A 176 -2.50 -16.27 18.62
CA ASP A 176 -3.35 -16.90 19.63
C ASP A 176 -3.57 -18.40 19.36
N LYS A 177 -3.04 -18.91 18.23
CA LYS A 177 -3.22 -20.29 17.78
C LYS A 177 -1.94 -21.09 17.97
N GLU A 178 -2.09 -22.33 18.44
CA GLU A 178 -0.95 -23.24 18.60
C GLU A 178 -0.45 -23.76 17.24
N GLU A 179 -1.38 -24.01 16.32
CA GLU A 179 -1.10 -24.47 14.97
C GLU A 179 -1.73 -23.50 13.94
N PHE A 180 -1.03 -23.23 12.84
CA PHE A 180 -1.46 -22.25 11.84
C PHE A 180 -2.77 -22.64 11.13
N ASP A 181 -3.06 -23.94 11.03
CA ASP A 181 -4.31 -24.44 10.45
C ASP A 181 -5.55 -24.16 11.31
N GLU A 182 -5.38 -23.81 12.58
CA GLU A 182 -6.46 -23.32 13.46
C GLU A 182 -6.79 -21.84 13.25
N PHE A 183 -6.00 -21.12 12.44
CA PHE A 183 -6.25 -19.73 12.11
C PHE A 183 -7.34 -19.64 11.02
N GLU A 184 -8.55 -19.28 11.44
CA GLU A 184 -9.73 -19.14 10.57
C GLU A 184 -9.77 -17.82 9.80
N GLY A 185 -8.67 -17.05 9.83
CA GLY A 185 -8.57 -15.73 9.21
C GLY A 185 -8.78 -14.56 10.17
N PRO A 186 -8.69 -13.31 9.67
CA PRO A 186 -8.78 -12.10 10.48
C PRO A 186 -10.22 -11.74 10.91
N GLY A 187 -11.21 -12.57 10.55
CA GLY A 187 -12.63 -12.36 10.80
C GLY A 187 -13.19 -11.16 10.05
N SER A 188 -14.34 -10.66 10.51
CA SER A 188 -15.03 -9.52 9.90
C SER A 188 -14.15 -8.27 9.83
N PHE A 189 -14.20 -7.57 8.69
CA PHE A 189 -13.62 -6.25 8.45
C PHE A 189 -13.94 -5.27 9.60
N PHE A 190 -15.17 -5.35 10.12
CA PHE A 190 -15.68 -4.42 11.12
C PHE A 190 -15.09 -4.65 12.53
N ASN A 191 -14.30 -5.72 12.74
CA ASN A 191 -13.57 -5.92 13.99
C ASN A 191 -12.55 -4.82 14.26
N TRP A 192 -11.95 -4.25 13.20
CA TRP A 192 -10.94 -3.19 13.31
C TRP A 192 -11.44 -1.92 14.03
N PHE A 193 -12.75 -1.65 13.98
CA PHE A 193 -13.35 -0.52 14.70
C PHE A 193 -13.47 -0.75 16.21
N LYS A 194 -13.27 -1.98 16.70
CA LYS A 194 -13.29 -2.32 18.14
C LYS A 194 -11.91 -2.38 18.77
N GLU A 195 -10.86 -2.47 17.97
CA GLU A 195 -9.49 -2.64 18.43
C GLU A 195 -8.92 -1.31 18.93
N GLU A 196 -8.00 -1.36 19.88
CA GLU A 196 -7.21 -0.20 20.34
C GLU A 196 -5.81 -0.69 20.67
N GLY A 197 -4.79 0.16 20.49
CA GLY A 197 -3.40 -0.23 20.73
C GLY A 197 -2.60 -0.38 19.45
N GLU A 198 -1.71 -1.37 19.42
CA GLU A 198 -0.91 -1.65 18.23
C GLU A 198 -1.80 -2.19 17.10
N ASP A 199 -1.54 -1.75 15.86
CA ASP A 199 -2.18 -2.32 14.68
C ASP A 199 -1.48 -3.63 14.29
N ILE A 200 -1.76 -4.69 15.07
CA ILE A 200 -1.15 -6.02 14.88
C ILE A 200 -1.42 -6.56 13.48
N THR A 201 -2.55 -6.20 12.89
CA THR A 201 -2.95 -6.62 11.55
C THR A 201 -2.37 -5.78 10.42
N THR A 202 -1.67 -4.70 10.73
CA THR A 202 -1.14 -3.70 9.77
C THR A 202 -2.19 -3.19 8.76
N MET A 203 -3.47 -3.22 9.17
CA MET A 203 -4.59 -2.91 8.30
C MET A 203 -4.64 -1.41 7.96
N GLY A 204 -4.21 -0.55 8.88
CA GLY A 204 -4.10 0.89 8.65
C GLY A 204 -3.07 1.25 7.58
N GLU A 205 -1.91 0.59 7.59
CA GLU A 205 -0.87 0.75 6.57
C GLU A 205 -1.35 0.21 5.22
N SER A 206 -1.94 -0.99 5.22
CA SER A 206 -2.53 -1.59 4.03
C SER A 206 -3.61 -0.69 3.41
N LEU A 207 -4.43 -0.02 4.23
CA LEU A 207 -5.43 0.95 3.78
C LEU A 207 -4.79 2.22 3.18
N LEU A 208 -3.68 2.72 3.72
CA LEU A 208 -2.96 3.87 3.15
C LEU A 208 -2.42 3.55 1.75
N GLU A 209 -1.77 2.39 1.61
CA GLU A 209 -1.23 1.93 0.35
C GLU A 209 -2.34 1.69 -0.68
N TRP A 210 -3.36 0.90 -0.29
CA TRP A 210 -4.55 0.66 -1.11
C TRP A 210 -5.21 1.96 -1.59
N TYR A 211 -5.31 2.97 -0.71
CA TYR A 211 -5.94 4.23 -1.05
C TYR A 211 -5.21 4.98 -2.16
N GLY A 212 -3.91 4.77 -2.36
CA GLY A 212 -3.16 5.29 -3.50
C GLY A 212 -3.60 4.69 -4.84
N HIS A 213 -3.93 3.40 -4.81
CA HIS A 213 -4.16 2.56 -5.99
C HIS A 213 -5.63 2.16 -6.20
N ALA A 214 -6.56 2.71 -5.41
CA ALA A 214 -7.97 2.31 -5.42
C ALA A 214 -8.65 2.33 -6.80
N THR A 215 -8.25 3.22 -7.71
CA THR A 215 -8.79 3.24 -9.08
C THR A 215 -8.37 2.03 -9.91
N GLU A 216 -7.12 1.58 -9.76
CA GLU A 216 -6.59 0.42 -10.48
C GLU A 216 -7.26 -0.85 -9.97
N TYR A 217 -7.31 -1.02 -8.65
CA TYR A 217 -8.02 -2.14 -8.02
C TYR A 217 -9.51 -2.16 -8.36
N ALA A 218 -10.20 -1.01 -8.37
CA ALA A 218 -11.61 -0.96 -8.76
C ALA A 218 -11.85 -1.43 -10.21
N ALA A 219 -10.86 -1.25 -11.09
CA ALA A 219 -10.89 -1.71 -12.48
C ALA A 219 -10.48 -3.19 -12.64
N GLY A 220 -10.08 -3.85 -11.54
CA GLY A 220 -9.54 -5.21 -11.58
C GLY A 220 -8.14 -5.27 -12.18
N LEU A 221 -7.43 -4.14 -12.22
CA LEU A 221 -6.00 -4.13 -12.53
C LEU A 221 -5.29 -4.57 -11.26
N ALA A 222 -4.53 -5.66 -11.33
CA ALA A 222 -3.43 -5.83 -10.39
C ALA A 222 -2.56 -4.59 -10.56
N ALA A 223 -2.31 -3.83 -9.50
CA ALA A 223 -1.27 -2.81 -9.57
C ALA A 223 -0.02 -3.52 -10.11
N VAL A 224 0.71 -2.90 -11.03
CA VAL A 224 1.90 -3.49 -11.70
C VAL A 224 3.03 -3.85 -10.70
N HIS A 225 2.75 -3.75 -9.40
CA HIS A 225 3.61 -4.00 -8.26
C HIS A 225 3.18 -5.20 -7.40
N ASP A 226 2.00 -5.81 -7.62
CA ASP A 226 1.56 -6.98 -6.82
C ASP A 226 2.23 -8.31 -7.28
N ASP A 227 2.85 -8.31 -8.47
CA ASP A 227 3.61 -9.46 -9.00
C ASP A 227 5.14 -9.32 -8.88
N SER A 228 5.66 -8.25 -8.25
CA SER A 228 7.10 -7.97 -8.26
C SER A 228 7.91 -8.66 -7.15
N ASP A 229 7.49 -9.84 -6.70
CA ASP A 229 8.31 -10.71 -5.84
C ASP A 229 8.37 -12.19 -6.27
N ASP A 230 7.87 -12.60 -7.46
CA ASP A 230 8.20 -13.96 -7.98
C ASP A 230 8.03 -14.18 -9.50
N GLN A 231 8.38 -13.19 -10.32
CA GLN A 231 8.81 -13.48 -11.69
C GLN A 231 10.23 -12.92 -11.80
N GLY A 232 11.20 -13.80 -11.53
CA GLY A 232 12.55 -13.57 -12.02
C GLY A 232 12.44 -13.12 -13.47
N PHE A 233 13.10 -12.00 -13.78
CA PHE A 233 13.39 -11.63 -15.14
C PHE A 233 14.25 -12.76 -15.74
N ASP A 234 13.62 -13.86 -16.15
CA ASP A 234 14.16 -14.76 -17.14
C ASP A 234 14.18 -13.94 -18.42
N PHE A 235 15.33 -13.31 -18.61
CA PHE A 235 15.78 -12.93 -19.94
C PHE A 235 16.00 -14.26 -20.66
N ASP A 236 14.91 -14.88 -21.12
CA ASP A 236 14.97 -15.97 -22.07
C ASP A 236 15.50 -15.32 -23.35
N ASP A 237 16.82 -15.35 -23.47
CA ASP A 237 17.60 -14.92 -24.61
C ASP A 237 17.37 -15.93 -25.75
N ASP A 238 16.13 -16.06 -26.19
CA ASP A 238 15.82 -16.56 -27.53
C ASP A 238 16.04 -15.40 -28.50
N PHE A 239 17.30 -15.01 -28.59
CA PHE A 239 17.86 -14.25 -29.69
C PHE A 239 17.74 -15.15 -30.93
N ASP A 240 16.59 -15.05 -31.61
CA ASP A 240 16.40 -15.57 -32.96
C ASP A 240 17.44 -14.88 -33.87
N GLU A 241 18.60 -15.54 -34.03
CA GLU A 241 19.65 -15.19 -34.98
C GLU A 241 19.03 -15.16 -36.38
N SER A 242 18.58 -13.96 -36.79
CA SER A 242 18.37 -13.67 -38.20
C SER A 242 19.67 -13.94 -38.94
N GLU A 243 19.65 -14.94 -39.83
CA GLU A 243 20.75 -15.35 -40.70
C GLU A 243 21.45 -14.14 -41.33
N ASP A 244 22.64 -13.80 -40.82
CA ASP A 244 23.55 -12.85 -41.46
C ASP A 244 24.10 -13.48 -42.75
N GLU A 245 23.70 -12.91 -43.88
CA GLU A 245 24.26 -13.19 -45.19
C GLU A 245 25.78 -12.91 -45.21
N ASP A 246 26.54 -13.98 -45.46
CA ASP A 246 27.99 -14.07 -45.62
C ASP A 246 28.63 -12.86 -46.38
N PRO A 247 29.43 -12.00 -45.72
CA PRO A 247 30.04 -10.83 -46.34
C PRO A 247 31.35 -11.16 -47.09
N LYS A 248 31.44 -12.34 -47.72
CA LYS A 248 32.62 -12.77 -48.50
C LYS A 248 32.31 -13.40 -49.87
N LYS A 249 31.26 -12.94 -50.57
CA LYS A 249 31.22 -13.10 -52.03
C LYS A 249 31.94 -11.94 -52.72
N GLU A 250 33.19 -12.24 -53.07
CA GLU A 250 34.10 -11.47 -53.90
C GLU A 250 33.39 -10.90 -55.15
N ILE A 251 33.38 -9.58 -55.26
CA ILE A 251 33.03 -8.86 -56.49
C ILE A 251 34.32 -8.75 -57.31
N ASP A 252 34.47 -9.65 -58.28
CA ASP A 252 35.51 -9.61 -59.30
C ASP A 252 35.28 -8.41 -60.23
N LEU A 253 36.13 -7.40 -60.08
CA LEU A 253 36.24 -6.25 -60.97
C LEU A 253 37.55 -6.34 -61.75
N SER A 254 37.61 -7.26 -62.71
CA SER A 254 38.59 -7.20 -63.79
C SER A 254 37.97 -7.55 -65.16
N ASP A 255 37.97 -6.53 -66.01
CA ASP A 255 37.99 -6.53 -67.48
C ASP A 255 36.80 -7.02 -68.33
N GLU A 256 36.24 -6.00 -69.01
CA GLU A 256 35.91 -5.92 -70.44
C GLU A 256 34.67 -6.65 -71.05
N GLU A 257 34.03 -5.87 -71.94
CA GLU A 257 33.14 -6.28 -73.03
C GLU A 257 31.65 -6.60 -72.76
N LYS A 258 30.80 -5.56 -72.85
CA LYS A 258 29.89 -5.27 -74.01
C LYS A 258 28.63 -4.49 -73.59
N ARG A 259 28.56 -3.22 -74.00
CA ARG A 259 27.36 -2.36 -73.95
C ARG A 259 26.27 -2.87 -74.91
N PRO A 260 24.99 -2.93 -74.52
CA PRO A 260 23.88 -2.87 -75.46
C PRO A 260 23.55 -1.39 -75.80
N LYS A 261 23.38 -1.10 -77.10
CA LYS A 261 23.12 0.24 -77.65
C LYS A 261 21.72 0.75 -77.27
N LYS A 262 21.63 2.02 -76.82
CA LYS A 262 20.38 2.80 -76.78
C LYS A 262 19.84 3.02 -78.20
N LYS A 263 18.60 2.61 -78.46
CA LYS A 263 17.81 3.09 -79.61
C LYS A 263 17.40 4.55 -79.37
N GLN A 264 17.73 5.45 -80.29
CA GLN A 264 17.17 6.79 -80.36
C GLN A 264 15.84 6.78 -81.12
N ARG A 265 14.92 7.65 -80.70
CA ARG A 265 13.56 7.86 -81.25
C ARG A 265 13.58 8.14 -82.76
N LYS A 266 12.64 7.51 -83.47
CA LYS A 266 11.51 8.23 -84.08
C LYS A 266 10.23 7.52 -83.70
#